data_AF-A0A933Y620-F1
#
_entry.id   AF-A0A933Y620-F1
#
_cell.length_a   1.000
_cell.length_b   1.000
_cell.length_c   1.000
_cell.angle_alpha   90.00
_cell.angle_beta   90.00
_cell.angle_gamma   90.00
#
_symmetry.space_group_name_H-M   'P 1'
#
loop_
_entity.id
_entity.type
_entity.pdbx_description
1 polymer ?
#
loop_
_entity_poly.entity_id
_entity_poly.type
_entity_poly.pdbx_seq_one_letter_code
_entity_poly.pdbx_strand_id
1 'polypeptide(L)'
;MAAPRFYRVEGYIIGRKPVGEGDRVITIFTREYGKLRLYAQGIRRISSRRAPHLELFNRVRLLIYRGRMMDMIGEAEMVRSSDEIRSDLTRVSIAYYFCELIDVLLPERQEHDDVFELLSVSLDSIPSYASEKLLIFAGRVSFSLLELLGFLAKGKEPVAAEIVSYIERIAEKRLKTPKFYRLLTRGVRI
;
A
#
# COMPACT_ATOMS: atom_id res chain seq x y z
N MET A 1 0.79 31.41 14.60
CA MET A 1 0.19 31.31 13.24
C MET A 1 -0.79 30.15 13.23
N ALA A 2 -1.98 30.31 12.63
CA ALA A 2 -2.92 29.19 12.48
C ALA A 2 -2.34 28.15 11.51
N ALA A 3 -2.53 26.87 11.81
CA ALA A 3 -2.08 25.78 10.93
C ALA A 3 -2.70 25.94 9.52
N PRO A 4 -1.94 25.67 8.45
CA PRO A 4 -2.44 25.82 7.08
C PRO A 4 -3.66 24.91 6.85
N ARG A 5 -4.68 25.45 6.16
CA ARG A 5 -5.95 24.76 5.87
C ARG A 5 -5.79 23.60 4.88
N PHE A 6 -4.64 23.50 4.23
CA PHE A 6 -4.29 22.43 3.31
C PHE A 6 -2.83 22.01 3.49
N TYR A 7 -2.50 20.82 3.01
CA TYR A 7 -1.13 20.31 2.96
C TYR A 7 -0.93 19.46 1.71
N ARG A 8 0.32 19.26 1.31
CA ARG A 8 0.70 18.42 0.18
C ARG A 8 1.37 17.16 0.69
N VAL A 9 1.17 16.07 -0.03
CA VAL A 9 1.83 14.78 0.24
C VAL A 9 2.18 14.10 -1.07
N GLU A 10 3.18 13.24 -1.02
CA GLU A 10 3.47 12.27 -2.06
C GLU A 10 3.35 10.84 -1.51
N GLY A 11 2.69 9.96 -2.25
CA GLY A 11 2.55 8.58 -1.78
C GLY A 11 1.86 7.61 -2.71
N TYR A 12 1.75 6.37 -2.25
CA TYR A 12 1.17 5.26 -2.97
C TYR A 12 -0.27 5.00 -2.52
N ILE A 13 -1.19 4.85 -3.46
CA ILE A 13 -2.56 4.47 -3.17
C ILE A 13 -2.60 2.99 -2.76
N ILE A 14 -2.79 2.72 -1.47
CA ILE A 14 -2.76 1.36 -0.90
C ILE A 14 -4.17 0.79 -0.63
N GLY A 15 -5.20 1.63 -0.63
CA GLY A 15 -6.56 1.21 -0.32
C GLY A 15 -7.62 2.12 -0.94
N ARG A 16 -8.76 1.52 -1.29
CA ARG A 16 -9.93 2.24 -1.82
C ARG A 16 -11.20 1.57 -1.32
N LYS A 17 -12.12 2.35 -0.76
CA LYS A 17 -13.41 1.86 -0.27
C LYS A 17 -14.53 2.77 -0.78
N PRO A 18 -15.55 2.26 -1.48
CA PRO A 18 -16.69 3.08 -1.87
C PRO A 18 -17.44 3.61 -0.65
N VAL A 19 -17.95 4.84 -0.76
CA VAL A 19 -18.84 5.47 0.22
C VAL A 19 -20.00 6.08 -0.55
N GLY A 20 -21.22 5.65 -0.23
CA GLY A 20 -22.40 6.02 -1.02
C GLY A 20 -22.22 5.70 -2.50
N GLU A 21 -22.85 6.51 -3.35
CA GLU A 21 -22.85 6.29 -4.80
C GLU A 21 -21.70 6.99 -5.52
N GLY A 22 -21.34 8.20 -5.09
CA GLY A 22 -20.40 9.06 -5.80
C GLY A 22 -18.95 8.98 -5.33
N ASP A 23 -18.69 8.47 -4.14
CA ASP A 23 -17.46 8.79 -3.41
C ASP A 23 -16.63 7.55 -3.05
N ARG A 24 -15.40 7.79 -2.61
CA ARG A 24 -14.54 6.76 -1.99
C ARG A 24 -13.80 7.34 -0.79
N VAL A 25 -13.50 6.50 0.19
CA VAL A 25 -12.33 6.70 1.06
C VAL A 25 -11.12 6.10 0.37
N ILE A 26 -10.04 6.87 0.29
CA ILE A 26 -8.76 6.48 -0.27
C ILE A 26 -7.77 6.34 0.88
N THR A 27 -7.09 5.20 0.96
CA THR A 27 -5.95 5.01 1.85
C THR A 27 -4.68 5.23 1.04
N ILE A 28 -3.85 6.17 1.46
CA ILE A 28 -2.55 6.48 0.85
C ILE A 28 -1.46 6.28 1.91
N PHE A 29 -0.34 5.67 1.53
CA PHE A 29 0.87 5.66 2.33
C PHE A 29 1.82 6.72 1.80
N THR A 30 2.13 7.70 2.64
CA THR A 30 2.87 8.91 2.29
C THR A 30 4.20 8.93 3.02
N ARG A 31 5.18 9.63 2.44
CA ARG A 31 6.46 9.84 3.11
C ARG A 31 6.27 10.75 4.32
N GLU A 32 5.52 11.83 4.15
CA GLU A 32 5.45 12.95 5.09
C GLU A 32 4.55 12.71 6.30
N TYR A 33 3.56 11.81 6.20
CA TYR A 33 2.60 11.57 7.28
C TYR A 33 2.29 10.09 7.49
N GLY A 34 3.05 9.19 6.86
CA GLY A 34 2.74 7.77 6.84
C GLY A 34 1.37 7.47 6.25
N LYS A 35 0.61 6.58 6.89
CA LYS A 35 -0.69 6.14 6.38
C LYS A 35 -1.79 7.17 6.67
N LEU A 36 -2.49 7.59 5.62
CA LEU A 36 -3.63 8.50 5.69
C LEU A 36 -4.88 7.87 5.06
N ARG A 37 -6.04 8.18 5.63
CA ARG A 37 -7.35 7.92 5.04
C ARG A 37 -8.02 9.23 4.68
N LEU A 38 -8.37 9.37 3.41
CA LEU A 38 -8.80 10.61 2.80
C LEU A 38 -10.14 10.43 2.09
N TYR A 39 -11.01 11.42 2.22
CA TYR A 39 -12.26 11.47 1.49
C TYR A 39 -12.05 11.95 0.05
N ALA A 40 -12.53 11.19 -0.92
CA ALA A 40 -12.53 11.54 -2.33
C ALA A 40 -13.98 11.70 -2.83
N GLN A 41 -14.51 12.92 -2.69
CA GLN A 41 -15.86 13.27 -3.12
C GLN A 41 -16.03 13.20 -4.63
N GLY A 42 -17.13 12.66 -5.13
CA GLY A 42 -17.50 12.59 -6.54
C GLY A 42 -16.54 11.78 -7.41
N ILE A 43 -15.62 11.02 -6.80
CA ILE A 43 -14.54 10.34 -7.51
C ILE A 43 -15.04 9.25 -8.45
N ARG A 44 -16.24 8.70 -8.22
CA ARG A 44 -16.86 7.65 -9.04
C ARG A 44 -17.67 8.19 -10.20
N ARG A 45 -17.83 9.52 -10.32
CA ARG A 45 -18.52 10.13 -11.46
C ARG A 45 -17.65 9.99 -12.71
N ILE A 46 -18.27 9.72 -13.86
CA ILE A 46 -17.58 9.56 -15.15
C ILE A 46 -16.74 10.82 -15.50
N SER A 47 -17.21 12.01 -15.09
CA SER A 47 -16.51 13.28 -15.31
C SER A 47 -15.35 13.56 -14.34
N SER A 48 -15.05 12.65 -13.41
CA SER A 48 -14.04 12.88 -12.38
C SER A 48 -12.62 12.85 -12.94
N ARG A 49 -11.99 14.02 -13.01
CA ARG A 49 -10.58 14.17 -13.44
C ARG A 49 -9.59 13.51 -12.48
N ARG A 50 -9.96 13.31 -11.22
CA ARG A 50 -9.09 12.70 -10.19
C ARG A 50 -9.09 11.18 -10.22
N ALA A 51 -10.11 10.56 -10.82
CA ALA A 51 -10.32 9.11 -10.74
C ALA A 51 -9.12 8.30 -11.25
N PRO A 52 -8.52 8.63 -12.43
CA PRO A 52 -7.38 7.86 -12.95
C PRO A 52 -6.14 7.93 -12.06
N HIS A 53 -5.96 9.03 -11.32
CA HIS A 53 -4.84 9.21 -10.41
C HIS A 53 -5.00 8.33 -9.17
N LEU A 54 -6.22 8.22 -8.64
CA LEU A 54 -6.52 7.52 -7.39
C LEU A 54 -6.80 6.01 -7.59
N GLU A 55 -6.16 5.41 -8.59
CA GLU A 55 -6.13 3.96 -8.79
C GLU A 55 -5.08 3.30 -7.88
N LEU A 56 -5.33 2.06 -7.45
CA LEU A 56 -4.41 1.34 -6.54
C LEU A 56 -3.01 1.22 -7.12
N PHE A 57 -2.01 1.29 -6.25
CA PHE A 57 -0.58 1.22 -6.55
C PHE A 57 0.00 2.47 -7.21
N ASN A 58 -0.82 3.38 -7.76
CA ASN A 58 -0.28 4.61 -8.33
C ASN A 58 0.49 5.40 -7.27
N ARG A 59 1.62 5.97 -7.69
CA ARG A 59 2.30 7.03 -6.95
C ARG A 59 1.72 8.37 -7.38
N VAL A 60 1.28 9.17 -6.42
CA VAL A 60 0.60 10.43 -6.67
C VAL A 60 1.10 11.52 -5.74
N ARG A 61 0.99 12.77 -6.20
CA ARG A 61 1.01 13.93 -5.32
C ARG A 61 -0.41 14.41 -5.11
N LEU A 62 -0.77 14.67 -3.86
CA LEU A 62 -2.10 15.15 -3.49
C LEU A 62 -2.01 16.53 -2.83
N LEU A 63 -2.98 17.39 -3.15
CA LEU A 63 -3.32 18.53 -2.32
C LEU A 63 -4.49 18.12 -1.43
N ILE A 64 -4.34 18.24 -0.11
CA ILE A 64 -5.31 17.76 0.87
C ILE A 64 -5.83 18.93 1.68
N TYR A 65 -7.15 19.06 1.75
CA TYR A 65 -7.84 20.00 2.64
C TYR A 65 -8.09 19.37 4.00
N ARG A 66 -7.72 20.08 5.07
CA ARG A 66 -7.98 19.63 6.45
C ARG A 66 -9.48 19.67 6.75
N GLY A 67 -10.04 18.53 7.10
CA GLY A 67 -11.45 18.41 7.47
C GLY A 67 -11.65 18.39 8.98
N ARG A 68 -12.91 18.52 9.43
CA ARG A 68 -13.25 18.38 10.86
C ARG A 68 -13.20 16.93 11.34
N MET A 69 -13.63 15.99 10.49
CA MET A 69 -13.67 14.56 10.82
C MET A 69 -12.70 13.74 9.97
N MET A 70 -12.60 14.04 8.68
CA MET A 70 -11.70 13.38 7.75
C MET A 70 -11.19 14.40 6.73
N ASP A 71 -9.91 14.30 6.40
CA ASP A 71 -9.30 15.16 5.40
C ASP A 71 -9.81 14.80 4.01
N MET A 72 -9.89 15.79 3.13
CA MET A 72 -10.46 15.65 1.80
C MET A 72 -9.39 15.87 0.73
N ILE A 73 -9.36 14.99 -0.26
CA ILE A 73 -8.52 15.19 -1.44
C ILE A 73 -9.08 16.38 -2.22
N GLY A 74 -8.26 17.40 -2.43
CA GLY A 74 -8.54 18.54 -3.29
C GLY A 74 -8.13 18.22 -4.72
N GLU A 75 -6.82 18.08 -4.93
CA GLU A 75 -6.19 17.83 -6.23
C GLU A 75 -5.37 16.54 -6.19
N ALA A 76 -5.19 15.94 -7.37
CA ALA A 76 -4.35 14.76 -7.55
C ALA A 76 -3.54 14.90 -8.83
N GLU A 77 -2.24 14.64 -8.72
CA GLU A 77 -1.29 14.63 -9.83
C GLU A 77 -0.64 13.24 -9.88
N MET A 78 -0.52 12.68 -11.08
CA MET A 78 0.13 11.39 -11.26
C MET A 78 1.64 11.58 -11.26
N VAL A 79 2.33 10.87 -10.37
CA VAL A 79 3.80 10.77 -10.39
C VAL A 79 4.21 9.56 -11.21
N ARG A 80 3.55 8.41 -10.96
CA ARG A 80 3.77 7.17 -11.69
C ARG A 80 2.50 6.35 -11.76
N SER A 81 2.14 5.89 -12.97
CA SER A 81 1.09 4.90 -13.15
C SER A 81 1.62 3.49 -12.90
N SER A 82 0.74 2.61 -12.46
CA SER A 82 1.06 1.20 -12.21
C SER A 82 0.42 0.27 -13.24
N ASP A 83 0.36 0.69 -14.49
CA ASP A 83 -0.34 -0.06 -15.55
C ASP A 83 0.32 -1.41 -15.84
N GLU A 84 1.65 -1.48 -15.77
CA GLU A 84 2.45 -2.71 -15.91
C GLU A 84 2.23 -3.72 -14.78
N ILE A 85 1.81 -3.24 -13.60
CA ILE A 85 1.38 -4.11 -12.50
C ILE A 85 -0.02 -4.63 -12.82
N ARG A 86 -0.94 -3.75 -13.24
CA ARG A 86 -2.34 -4.09 -13.50
C ARG A 86 -2.56 -5.03 -14.68
N SER A 87 -1.60 -5.11 -15.61
CA SER A 87 -1.67 -6.01 -16.76
C SER A 87 -1.41 -7.48 -16.42
N ASP A 88 -0.92 -7.80 -15.22
CA ASP A 88 -0.61 -9.17 -14.79
C ASP A 88 -1.19 -9.47 -13.40
N LEU A 89 -2.00 -10.53 -13.30
CA LEU A 89 -2.69 -10.88 -12.06
C LEU A 89 -1.75 -11.28 -10.91
N THR A 90 -0.61 -11.89 -11.22
CA THR A 90 0.39 -12.27 -10.22
C THR A 90 1.05 -11.02 -9.64
N ARG A 91 1.42 -10.06 -10.51
CA ARG A 91 1.96 -8.75 -10.09
C ARG A 91 0.95 -7.96 -9.26
N VAL A 92 -0.31 -7.89 -9.70
CA VAL A 92 -1.41 -7.30 -8.91
C VAL A 92 -1.48 -7.92 -7.53
N SER A 93 -1.37 -9.25 -7.43
CA SER A 93 -1.49 -9.96 -6.16
C SER A 93 -0.34 -9.64 -5.21
N ILE A 94 0.90 -9.54 -5.71
CA ILE A 94 2.05 -9.13 -4.91
C ILE A 94 1.95 -7.66 -4.48
N ALA A 95 1.55 -6.76 -5.39
CA ALA A 95 1.35 -5.35 -5.04
C ALA A 95 0.28 -5.17 -3.95
N TYR A 96 -0.85 -5.88 -4.08
CA TYR A 96 -1.88 -5.91 -3.04
C TYR A 96 -1.36 -6.46 -1.72
N TYR A 97 -0.56 -7.51 -1.75
CA TYR A 97 0.04 -8.08 -0.55
C TYR A 97 0.88 -7.01 0.18
N PHE A 98 1.76 -6.31 -0.52
CA PHE A 98 2.56 -5.23 0.08
C PHE A 98 1.69 -4.12 0.64
N CYS A 99 0.69 -3.64 -0.12
CA CYS A 99 -0.26 -2.64 0.37
C CYS A 99 -1.01 -3.10 1.64
N GLU A 100 -1.39 -4.37 1.70
CA GLU A 100 -2.06 -4.94 2.87
C GLU A 100 -1.13 -5.02 4.08
N LEU A 101 0.14 -5.40 3.90
CA LEU A 101 1.11 -5.41 5.00
C LEU A 101 1.24 -4.02 5.64
N ILE A 102 1.35 -2.97 4.81
CA ILE A 102 1.39 -1.58 5.28
C ILE A 102 0.08 -1.19 5.96
N ASP A 103 -1.08 -1.55 5.40
CA ASP A 103 -2.39 -1.24 5.99
C ASP A 103 -2.61 -1.95 7.33
N VAL A 104 -2.00 -3.11 7.55
CA VAL A 104 -2.23 -3.92 8.73
C VAL A 104 -1.20 -3.67 9.82
N LEU A 105 0.07 -3.45 9.47
CA LEU A 105 1.17 -3.32 10.45
C LEU A 105 1.39 -1.89 10.94
N LEU A 106 1.02 -0.88 10.17
CA LEU A 106 1.27 0.51 10.54
C LEU A 106 0.00 1.20 11.06
N PRO A 107 0.09 2.06 12.09
CA PRO A 107 -1.00 2.95 12.46
C PRO A 107 -1.15 4.10 11.44
N GLU A 108 -2.28 4.81 11.51
CA GLU A 108 -2.48 6.05 10.74
C GLU A 108 -1.66 7.20 11.34
N ARG A 109 -1.21 8.12 10.48
CA ARG A 109 -0.49 9.36 10.86
C ARG A 109 0.82 9.13 11.64
N GLN A 110 1.50 8.02 11.41
CA GLN A 110 2.85 7.78 11.92
C GLN A 110 3.83 7.71 10.76
N GLU A 111 4.79 8.63 10.75
CA GLU A 111 5.87 8.70 9.76
C GLU A 111 6.78 7.47 9.88
N HIS A 112 7.15 6.90 8.72
CA HIS A 112 8.03 5.75 8.60
C HIS A 112 8.79 5.85 7.27
N ASP A 113 9.80 6.72 7.21
CA ASP A 113 10.55 7.04 5.98
C ASP A 113 11.20 5.79 5.35
N ASP A 114 11.85 4.95 6.16
CA ASP A 114 12.50 3.72 5.69
C ASP A 114 11.49 2.73 5.10
N VAL A 115 10.29 2.65 5.70
CA VAL A 115 9.22 1.78 5.22
C VAL A 115 8.60 2.35 3.94
N PHE A 116 8.52 3.67 3.81
CA PHE A 116 8.11 4.33 2.57
C PHE A 116 9.07 4.02 1.44
N GLU A 117 10.38 4.10 1.69
CA GLU A 117 11.39 3.76 0.71
C GLU A 117 11.33 2.28 0.31
N LEU A 118 11.19 1.38 1.30
CA LEU A 118 11.00 -0.05 1.04
C LEU A 118 9.78 -0.30 0.17
N LEU A 119 8.62 0.30 0.47
CA LEU A 119 7.42 0.13 -0.35
C LEU A 119 7.62 0.70 -1.75
N SER A 120 8.25 1.87 -1.87
CA SER A 120 8.49 2.54 -3.16
C SER A 120 9.33 1.66 -4.06
N VAL A 121 10.51 1.22 -3.60
CA VAL A 121 11.39 0.32 -4.36
C VAL A 121 10.69 -1.00 -4.67
N SER A 122 9.92 -1.52 -3.72
CA SER A 122 9.25 -2.81 -3.89
C SER A 122 8.17 -2.77 -4.97
N LEU A 123 7.26 -1.80 -4.93
CA LEU A 123 6.22 -1.67 -5.95
C LEU A 123 6.81 -1.34 -7.32
N ASP A 124 7.79 -0.43 -7.36
CA ASP A 124 8.36 0.07 -8.60
C ASP A 124 9.19 -0.98 -9.36
N SER A 125 9.70 -2.00 -8.66
CA SER A 125 10.49 -3.09 -9.24
C SER A 125 9.68 -4.32 -9.65
N ILE A 126 8.42 -4.48 -9.20
CA ILE A 126 7.55 -5.60 -9.57
C ILE A 126 7.56 -5.89 -11.09
N PRO A 127 7.44 -4.89 -11.99
CA PRO A 127 7.43 -5.14 -13.43
C PRO A 127 8.71 -5.79 -13.98
N SER A 128 9.84 -5.63 -13.29
CA SER A 128 11.15 -6.17 -13.69
C SER A 128 11.37 -7.61 -13.27
N TYR A 129 10.50 -8.18 -12.42
CA TYR A 129 10.60 -9.58 -12.00
C TYR A 129 9.85 -10.50 -12.97
N ALA A 130 10.50 -11.63 -13.28
CA ALA A 130 9.83 -12.78 -13.85
C ALA A 130 8.84 -13.38 -12.83
N SER A 131 7.72 -13.91 -13.31
CA SER A 131 6.59 -14.31 -12.46
C SER A 131 6.97 -15.36 -11.41
N GLU A 132 7.87 -16.29 -11.74
CA GLU A 132 8.38 -17.32 -10.85
C GLU A 132 9.25 -16.77 -9.70
N LYS A 133 9.83 -15.58 -9.87
CA LYS A 133 10.66 -14.92 -8.84
C LYS A 133 9.87 -14.04 -7.89
N LEU A 134 8.62 -13.70 -8.24
CA LEU A 134 7.79 -12.75 -7.48
C LEU A 134 7.49 -13.21 -6.05
N LEU A 135 7.37 -14.53 -5.81
CA LEU A 135 7.12 -15.05 -4.45
C LEU A 135 8.33 -14.92 -3.54
N ILE A 136 9.52 -15.28 -4.04
CA ILE A 136 10.77 -15.13 -3.30
C ILE A 136 11.01 -13.65 -3.00
N PHE A 137 10.77 -12.79 -3.98
CA PHE A 137 10.81 -11.35 -3.81
C PHE A 137 9.85 -10.86 -2.72
N ALA A 138 8.58 -11.31 -2.75
CA ALA A 138 7.61 -10.93 -1.73
C ALA A 138 8.02 -11.36 -0.32
N GLY A 139 8.56 -12.56 -0.16
CA GLY A 139 9.09 -13.04 1.13
C GLY A 139 10.22 -12.16 1.67
N ARG A 140 11.16 -11.74 0.81
CA ARG A 140 12.26 -10.84 1.19
C ARG A 140 11.74 -9.46 1.63
N VAL A 141 10.80 -8.88 0.89
CA VAL A 141 10.20 -7.59 1.25
C VAL A 141 9.47 -7.68 2.60
N SER A 142 8.71 -8.75 2.84
CA SER A 142 8.05 -8.97 4.14
C SER A 142 9.03 -9.08 5.29
N PHE A 143 10.16 -9.77 5.07
CA PHE A 143 11.22 -9.89 6.06
C PHE A 143 11.83 -8.52 6.39
N SER A 144 12.26 -7.77 5.36
CA SER A 144 12.82 -6.43 5.52
C SER A 144 11.85 -5.50 6.25
N LEU A 145 10.55 -5.58 5.93
CA LEU A 145 9.52 -4.78 6.61
C LEU A 145 9.45 -5.11 8.11
N LEU A 146 9.45 -6.40 8.47
CA LEU A 146 9.40 -6.83 9.87
C LEU A 146 10.67 -6.45 10.64
N GLU A 147 11.85 -6.49 10.01
CA GLU A 147 13.09 -5.99 10.60
C GLU A 147 13.06 -4.48 10.82
N LEU A 148 12.60 -3.69 9.83
CA LEU A 148 12.47 -2.23 9.96
C LEU A 148 11.50 -1.84 11.09
N LEU A 149 10.44 -2.61 11.28
CA LEU A 149 9.46 -2.37 12.35
C LEU A 149 9.90 -2.92 13.71
N GLY A 150 11.08 -3.55 13.79
CA GLY A 150 11.61 -4.10 15.04
C GLY A 150 10.89 -5.36 15.53
N PHE A 151 10.07 -6.00 14.69
CA PHE A 151 9.41 -7.27 15.04
C PHE A 151 10.38 -8.45 14.94
N LEU A 152 11.40 -8.38 14.08
CA LEU A 152 12.43 -9.40 13.96
C LEU A 152 13.79 -8.84 14.40
N ALA A 153 14.51 -9.64 15.18
CA ALA A 153 15.91 -9.35 15.48
C ALA A 153 16.75 -9.57 14.22
N LYS A 154 17.68 -8.63 13.94
CA LYS A 154 18.58 -8.71 12.79
C LYS A 154 19.23 -10.10 12.68
N GLY A 155 19.06 -10.74 11.53
CA GLY A 155 19.66 -12.06 11.23
C GLY A 155 18.88 -13.29 11.71
N LYS A 156 17.66 -13.13 12.27
CA LYS A 156 16.73 -14.25 12.47
C LYS A 156 15.73 -14.32 11.32
N GLU A 157 16.02 -15.16 10.33
CA GLU A 157 15.08 -15.41 9.23
C GLU A 157 13.95 -16.35 9.68
N PRO A 158 12.69 -15.90 9.77
CA PRO A 158 11.56 -16.81 9.88
C PRO A 158 11.50 -17.65 8.60
N VAL A 159 11.10 -18.91 8.72
CA VAL A 159 10.83 -19.75 7.55
C VAL A 159 9.77 -19.04 6.71
N ALA A 160 9.99 -18.89 5.40
CA ALA A 160 9.09 -18.15 4.52
C ALA A 160 7.62 -18.62 4.59
N ALA A 161 7.42 -19.91 4.91
CA ALA A 161 6.11 -20.52 5.15
C ALA A 161 5.38 -19.97 6.39
N GLU A 162 6.10 -19.40 7.36
CA GLU A 162 5.57 -18.93 8.65
C GLU A 162 5.38 -17.41 8.71
N ILE A 163 6.02 -16.63 7.81
CA ILE A 163 5.95 -15.16 7.78
C ILE A 163 4.51 -14.65 7.80
N VAL A 164 3.63 -15.26 7.00
CA VAL A 164 2.22 -14.88 6.95
C VAL A 164 1.54 -15.08 8.30
N SER A 165 1.72 -16.24 8.92
CA SER A 165 1.14 -16.54 10.23
C SER A 165 1.71 -15.67 11.35
N TYR A 166 3.00 -15.32 11.25
CA TYR A 166 3.66 -14.40 12.16
C TYR A 166 3.07 -12.99 12.07
N ILE A 167 2.91 -12.46 10.85
CA ILE A 167 2.27 -11.17 10.59
C ILE A 167 0.83 -11.16 11.10
N GLU A 168 0.04 -12.19 10.80
CA GLU A 168 -1.36 -12.28 11.24
C GLU A 168 -1.51 -12.27 12.77
N ARG A 169 -0.53 -12.83 13.49
CA ARG A 169 -0.47 -12.78 14.96
C ARG A 169 -0.14 -11.39 15.48
N ILE A 170 0.88 -10.74 14.93
CA ILE A 170 1.26 -9.36 15.33
C ILE A 170 0.11 -8.40 15.08
N ALA A 171 -0.53 -8.54 13.92
CA ALA A 171 -1.63 -7.72 13.48
C ALA A 171 -2.96 -7.99 14.21
N GLU A 172 -3.05 -9.09 14.97
CA GLU A 172 -4.29 -9.64 15.51
C GLU A 172 -5.42 -9.75 14.46
N LYS A 173 -5.03 -10.00 13.19
CA LYS A 173 -5.92 -9.94 12.05
C LYS A 173 -5.45 -10.88 10.94
N ARG A 174 -6.39 -11.60 10.34
CA ARG A 174 -6.11 -12.37 9.13
C ARG A 174 -5.85 -11.44 7.96
N LEU A 175 -4.77 -11.68 7.25
CA LEU A 175 -4.55 -11.04 5.97
C LEU A 175 -5.61 -11.58 4.99
N LYS A 176 -6.00 -10.78 4.00
CA LYS A 176 -6.98 -11.13 2.96
C LYS A 176 -6.29 -11.79 1.77
N THR A 177 -5.08 -11.34 1.47
CA THR A 177 -4.22 -11.90 0.41
C THR A 177 -3.73 -13.35 0.61
N PRO A 178 -3.69 -13.97 1.82
CA PRO A 178 -3.21 -15.34 2.03
C PRO A 178 -3.95 -16.41 1.25
N LYS A 179 -5.24 -16.22 0.93
CA LYS A 179 -5.95 -17.19 0.09
C LYS A 179 -5.33 -17.29 -1.31
N PHE A 180 -4.84 -16.17 -1.84
CA PHE A 180 -4.20 -16.08 -3.14
C PHE A 180 -2.70 -16.43 -3.06
N TYR A 181 -2.03 -15.95 -2.01
CA TYR A 181 -0.63 -16.29 -1.73
C TYR A 181 -0.43 -17.80 -1.53
N ARG A 182 -1.30 -18.48 -0.76
CA ARG A 182 -1.26 -19.95 -0.58
C ARG A 182 -1.55 -20.73 -1.86
N LEU A 183 -2.26 -20.15 -2.83
CA LEU A 183 -2.47 -20.77 -4.15
C LEU A 183 -1.18 -20.70 -4.99
N LEU A 184 -0.42 -19.60 -4.89
CA LEU A 184 0.84 -19.41 -5.59
C LEU A 184 2.02 -20.17 -4.93
N THR A 185 1.99 -20.37 -3.61
CA THR A 185 3.04 -21.10 -2.87
C THR A 185 2.79 -22.60 -2.75
N ARG A 186 1.66 -23.12 -3.25
CA ARG A 186 1.39 -24.57 -3.32
C ARG A 186 2.27 -25.19 -4.41
N GLY A 187 3.49 -25.57 -4.03
CA GLY A 187 4.43 -26.28 -4.90
C GLY A 187 5.83 -25.67 -4.98
N VAL A 188 6.05 -24.47 -4.41
CA VAL A 188 7.37 -23.85 -4.36
C VAL A 188 8.10 -24.36 -3.11
N ARG A 189 8.97 -25.35 -3.28
CA ARG A 189 10.07 -25.57 -2.33
C ARG A 189 11.10 -24.49 -2.62
N ILE A 190 11.26 -23.56 -1.68
CA ILE A 190 12.39 -22.62 -1.67
C ILE A 190 13.62 -23.38 -1.19
#